data_AF-A0A2Z6T797-F1
#
_entry.id   AF-A0A2Z6T797-F1
#
_cell.length_a   1.000
_cell.length_b   1.000
_cell.length_c   1.000
_cell.angle_alpha   90.00
_cell.angle_beta   90.00
_cell.angle_gamma   90.00
#
_symmetry.space_group_name_H-M   'P 1'
#
loop_
_entity.id
_entity.type
_entity.pdbx_description
1 polymer ?
#
loop_
_entity_poly.entity_id
_entity_poly.type
_entity_poly.pdbx_seq_one_letter_code
_entity_poly.pdbx_strand_id
1 'polypeptide(L)'
;MKKNVKYLGMAAAALLAVAPVAVTGVANAATITVTPGAGQVDNTTDNKINVSLAVTNISSLKAGDSADKVAANLTATLAGQNVNVNLLNGYKAYVLPAGTAPTFNDKGEVTNAVKTLEADKSYQVYATGIGMTGLVSNKQYQITGNATNTTVTSSAFGNIGGDRKIAAESPVFTVGQGNGFFVKAGTNQIVNSASIDFAGNNSVNGLVKAIEGAVTPKNTNVNVSATEASLVNNVKAALQNANVTVPADNNAKIATPATNFVVNYEAHFTNGTTATIPVTVKVVNSNTADTTVPVFTASNGVKDEKNNNFSLTLPKNGASFSISNYLTAYNNSSKEYTLPVSTSGDVNTAVDGVYTVKVTATNPSGKTSTATLTVTVGNPAKTATVKYVPGYGVNTWSINGNKVTFTGNRVDDGNKVAVFDTTRVDGVSYTRVGSADSNTWIQTQYLDGSYKPSANKGEESVSGVLTVKYDGKGKVGLTNANGKYTGQYVSKNSRWKVFAKKTINGREFYRIGNQNQWIPAQYSELAD
;
A
#
# COMPACT_ATOMS: atom_id res chain seq x y z
N MET A 1 -74.83 -6.43 13.30
CA MET A 1 -73.82 -5.38 13.03
C MET A 1 -72.50 -6.03 12.64
N LYS A 2 -71.83 -5.40 11.67
CA LYS A 2 -70.71 -5.82 10.80
C LYS A 2 -69.65 -6.78 11.39
N LYS A 3 -69.50 -7.94 10.74
CA LYS A 3 -68.27 -8.76 10.67
C LYS A 3 -67.36 -8.17 9.58
N ASN A 4 -66.04 -8.17 9.78
CA ASN A 4 -65.04 -8.09 8.71
C ASN A 4 -63.68 -8.60 9.24
N VAL A 5 -63.41 -9.89 9.08
CA VAL A 5 -62.05 -10.46 9.12
C VAL A 5 -61.68 -10.73 7.67
N LYS A 6 -60.72 -9.96 7.14
CA LYS A 6 -60.18 -10.16 5.79
C LYS A 6 -59.13 -11.26 5.85
N TYR A 7 -59.48 -12.43 5.35
CA TYR A 7 -58.53 -13.39 4.79
C TYR A 7 -58.04 -12.82 3.45
N LEU A 8 -56.74 -12.56 3.35
CA LEU A 8 -56.07 -12.40 2.06
C LEU A 8 -55.08 -13.55 1.92
N GLY A 9 -55.51 -14.55 1.15
CA GLY A 9 -54.62 -15.55 0.60
C GLY A 9 -53.73 -14.91 -0.46
N MET A 10 -52.44 -15.23 -0.42
CA MET A 10 -51.58 -15.15 -1.58
C MET A 10 -51.09 -16.56 -1.88
N ALA A 11 -51.59 -17.08 -3.00
CA ALA A 11 -51.11 -18.31 -3.61
C ALA A 11 -49.61 -18.18 -3.89
N ALA A 12 -48.81 -19.05 -3.28
CA ALA A 12 -47.43 -19.27 -3.70
C ALA A 12 -47.48 -19.94 -5.08
N ALA A 13 -47.15 -19.17 -6.12
CA ALA A 13 -46.91 -19.72 -7.45
C ALA A 13 -45.71 -20.67 -7.36
N ALA A 14 -45.97 -21.97 -7.47
CA ALA A 14 -44.93 -22.96 -7.69
C ALA A 14 -44.26 -22.64 -9.04
N LEU A 15 -43.01 -22.17 -8.97
CA LEU A 15 -42.14 -22.02 -10.12
C LEU A 15 -41.88 -23.42 -10.68
N LEU A 16 -42.65 -23.85 -11.68
CA LEU A 16 -42.24 -24.97 -12.53
C LEU A 16 -40.95 -24.54 -13.22
N ALA A 17 -39.81 -24.95 -12.66
CA ALA A 17 -38.55 -24.94 -13.36
C ALA A 17 -38.72 -25.85 -14.58
N VAL A 18 -38.96 -25.26 -15.75
CA VAL A 18 -38.82 -25.94 -17.03
C VAL A 18 -37.36 -26.35 -17.11
N ALA A 19 -37.11 -27.64 -16.93
CA ALA A 19 -35.79 -28.22 -17.15
C ALA A 19 -35.33 -27.80 -18.56
N PRO A 20 -34.11 -27.26 -18.72
CA PRO A 20 -33.61 -26.96 -20.05
C PRO A 20 -33.61 -28.26 -20.86
N VAL A 21 -34.30 -28.24 -22.00
CA VAL A 21 -34.18 -29.27 -23.03
C VAL A 21 -32.68 -29.38 -23.35
N ALA A 22 -32.11 -30.53 -23.00
CA ALA A 22 -30.70 -30.80 -23.19
C ALA A 22 -30.39 -30.67 -24.70
N VAL A 23 -29.69 -29.60 -25.06
CA VAL A 23 -29.03 -29.50 -26.35
C VAL A 23 -28.14 -30.74 -26.46
N THR A 24 -28.35 -31.52 -27.52
CA THR A 24 -27.68 -32.79 -27.84
C THR A 24 -26.21 -32.56 -28.24
N GLY A 25 -25.46 -31.82 -27.43
CA GLY A 25 -24.00 -31.88 -27.45
C GLY A 25 -23.56 -33.22 -26.88
N VAL A 26 -22.71 -33.94 -27.62
CA VAL A 26 -22.06 -35.19 -27.21
C VAL A 26 -21.45 -35.01 -25.82
N ALA A 27 -21.67 -35.95 -24.91
CA ALA A 27 -21.08 -35.89 -23.57
C ALA A 27 -19.55 -35.83 -23.65
N ASN A 28 -18.97 -34.99 -22.80
CA ASN A 28 -17.55 -34.83 -22.60
C ASN A 28 -16.96 -36.17 -22.09
N ALA A 29 -15.92 -36.66 -22.76
CA ALA A 29 -15.27 -37.94 -22.52
C ALA A 29 -14.03 -37.80 -21.62
N ALA A 30 -13.89 -38.70 -20.64
CA ALA A 30 -12.72 -38.77 -19.79
C ALA A 30 -11.42 -38.97 -20.60
N THR A 31 -10.34 -38.34 -20.14
CA THR A 31 -9.02 -38.50 -20.76
C THR A 31 -8.41 -39.83 -20.35
N ILE A 32 -8.07 -40.67 -21.33
CA ILE A 32 -7.41 -41.97 -21.08
C ILE A 32 -5.92 -41.88 -21.41
N THR A 33 -5.11 -42.27 -20.43
CA THR A 33 -3.71 -42.65 -20.63
C THR A 33 -3.62 -44.16 -20.70
N VAL A 34 -2.71 -44.67 -21.54
CA VAL A 34 -2.46 -46.11 -21.66
C VAL A 34 -1.07 -46.41 -21.14
N THR A 35 -0.93 -47.51 -20.41
CA THR A 35 0.38 -48.03 -20.02
C THR A 35 0.84 -49.03 -21.09
N PRO A 36 1.91 -48.74 -21.87
CA PRO A 36 2.39 -49.66 -22.91
C PRO A 36 2.91 -50.97 -22.32
N GLY A 37 2.73 -52.06 -23.08
CA GLY A 37 3.30 -53.38 -22.80
C GLY A 37 4.70 -53.54 -23.39
N ALA A 38 5.44 -54.54 -22.93
CA ALA A 38 6.85 -54.76 -23.25
C ALA A 38 7.13 -55.40 -24.64
N GLY A 39 6.21 -55.30 -25.60
CA GLY A 39 6.30 -55.97 -26.91
C GLY A 39 5.38 -57.19 -27.00
N GLN A 40 5.85 -58.29 -27.59
CA GLN A 40 5.05 -59.51 -27.67
C GLN A 40 5.08 -60.25 -26.33
N VAL A 41 3.90 -60.55 -25.78
CA VAL A 41 3.75 -61.32 -24.54
C VAL A 41 3.49 -62.78 -24.91
N ASP A 42 4.56 -63.56 -25.04
CA ASP A 42 4.50 -64.99 -25.35
C ASP A 42 4.29 -65.81 -24.07
N ASN A 43 3.03 -65.97 -23.66
CA ASN A 43 2.65 -66.93 -22.63
C ASN A 43 1.75 -68.00 -23.25
N THR A 44 2.27 -69.22 -23.38
CA THR A 44 1.57 -70.34 -24.03
C THR A 44 0.58 -71.02 -23.09
N THR A 45 0.78 -70.94 -21.77
CA THR A 45 -0.02 -71.64 -20.76
C THR A 45 -1.17 -70.82 -20.16
N ASP A 46 -1.00 -69.50 -20.01
CA ASP A 46 -2.06 -68.61 -19.54
C ASP A 46 -2.82 -68.01 -20.73
N ASN A 47 -4.13 -67.90 -20.60
CA ASN A 47 -5.01 -67.27 -21.57
C ASN A 47 -5.91 -66.20 -20.95
N LYS A 48 -5.70 -65.83 -19.68
CA LYS A 48 -6.49 -64.82 -18.98
C LYS A 48 -5.82 -63.45 -19.07
N ILE A 49 -6.49 -62.52 -19.75
CA ILE A 49 -6.08 -61.12 -19.80
C ILE A 49 -6.96 -60.32 -18.85
N ASN A 50 -6.34 -59.71 -17.84
CA ASN A 50 -7.02 -58.79 -16.92
C ASN A 50 -6.90 -57.36 -17.42
N VAL A 51 -8.04 -56.74 -17.74
CA VAL A 51 -8.13 -55.32 -18.11
C VAL A 51 -8.57 -54.51 -16.90
N SER A 52 -7.84 -53.43 -16.61
CA SER A 52 -8.16 -52.53 -15.50
C SER A 52 -8.15 -51.07 -15.94
N LEU A 53 -9.10 -50.31 -15.40
CA LEU A 53 -9.26 -48.89 -15.60
C LEU A 53 -9.28 -48.21 -14.22
N ALA A 54 -8.44 -47.20 -14.01
CA ALA A 54 -8.35 -46.51 -12.72
C ALA A 54 -8.29 -44.99 -12.91
N VAL A 55 -9.13 -44.25 -12.19
CA VAL A 55 -9.09 -42.78 -12.18
C VAL A 55 -7.87 -42.32 -11.38
N THR A 56 -7.03 -41.49 -11.98
CA THR A 56 -5.71 -41.12 -11.45
C THR A 56 -5.69 -39.77 -10.76
N ASN A 57 -6.69 -38.92 -11.00
CA ASN A 57 -6.70 -37.53 -10.54
C ASN A 57 -7.87 -37.18 -9.59
N ILE A 58 -8.43 -38.18 -8.90
CA ILE A 58 -9.61 -38.02 -8.03
C ILE A 58 -9.48 -36.83 -7.07
N SER A 59 -8.31 -36.66 -6.42
CA SER A 59 -8.06 -35.58 -5.45
C SER A 59 -8.09 -34.18 -6.04
N SER A 60 -7.94 -34.04 -7.37
CA SER A 60 -7.98 -32.75 -8.07
C SER A 60 -9.37 -32.40 -8.60
N LEU A 61 -10.28 -33.38 -8.65
CA LEU A 61 -11.62 -33.21 -9.19
C LEU A 61 -12.52 -32.49 -8.19
N LYS A 62 -13.31 -31.56 -8.70
CA LYS A 62 -14.27 -30.79 -7.92
C LYS A 62 -15.60 -30.66 -8.65
N ALA A 63 -16.66 -30.42 -7.90
CA ALA A 63 -17.96 -30.16 -8.48
C ALA A 63 -17.92 -28.93 -9.41
N GLY A 64 -18.65 -29.03 -10.51
CA GLY A 64 -18.61 -28.10 -11.64
C GLY A 64 -17.52 -28.40 -12.68
N ASP A 65 -16.55 -29.28 -12.39
CA ASP A 65 -15.61 -29.73 -13.41
C ASP A 65 -16.34 -30.47 -14.54
N SER A 66 -15.90 -30.21 -15.78
CA SER A 66 -16.34 -31.00 -16.93
C SER A 66 -15.83 -32.43 -16.82
N ALA A 67 -16.63 -33.39 -17.29
CA ALA A 67 -16.27 -34.81 -17.32
C ALA A 67 -14.95 -35.09 -18.09
N ASP A 68 -14.55 -34.23 -19.04
CA ASP A 68 -13.28 -34.35 -19.76
C ASP A 68 -12.04 -34.23 -18.85
N LYS A 69 -12.19 -33.56 -17.70
CA LYS A 69 -11.10 -33.41 -16.72
C LYS A 69 -10.81 -34.69 -15.95
N VAL A 70 -11.71 -35.67 -15.98
CA VAL A 70 -11.46 -36.96 -15.35
C VAL A 70 -10.37 -37.67 -16.15
N ALA A 71 -9.24 -37.95 -15.50
CA ALA A 71 -8.13 -38.67 -16.08
C ALA A 71 -8.12 -40.11 -15.54
N ALA A 72 -8.02 -41.09 -16.44
CA ALA A 72 -7.90 -42.48 -16.06
C ALA A 72 -6.75 -43.17 -16.80
N ASN A 73 -6.21 -44.21 -16.19
CA ASN A 73 -5.20 -45.08 -16.75
C ASN A 73 -5.82 -46.43 -17.12
N LEU A 74 -5.63 -46.85 -18.37
CA LEU A 74 -6.07 -48.14 -18.90
C LEU A 74 -4.85 -49.08 -18.99
N THR A 75 -5.01 -50.29 -18.45
CA THR A 75 -3.97 -51.32 -18.40
C THR A 75 -4.55 -52.68 -18.76
N ALA A 76 -3.72 -53.54 -19.33
CA ALA A 76 -4.05 -54.95 -19.54
C ALA A 76 -2.85 -55.81 -19.13
N THR A 77 -3.10 -56.92 -18.45
CA THR A 77 -2.04 -57.84 -18.01
C THR A 77 -2.36 -59.29 -18.37
N LEU A 78 -1.34 -60.04 -18.79
CA LEU A 78 -1.39 -61.48 -19.04
C LEU A 78 -0.28 -62.13 -18.21
N ALA A 79 -0.63 -63.05 -17.31
CA ALA A 79 0.30 -63.67 -16.37
C ALA A 79 1.21 -62.68 -15.62
N GLY A 80 0.66 -61.52 -15.23
CA GLY A 80 1.40 -60.47 -14.51
C GLY A 80 2.26 -59.55 -15.39
N GLN A 81 2.32 -59.76 -16.71
CA GLN A 81 3.04 -58.89 -17.64
C GLN A 81 2.11 -57.94 -18.38
N ASN A 82 2.52 -56.69 -18.60
CA ASN A 82 1.73 -55.69 -19.33
C ASN A 82 1.57 -56.07 -20.81
N VAL A 83 0.33 -56.05 -21.28
CA VAL A 83 -0.05 -56.21 -22.68
C VAL A 83 -0.28 -54.82 -23.28
N ASN A 84 0.11 -54.63 -24.54
CA ASN A 84 -0.20 -53.39 -25.26
C ASN A 84 -1.71 -53.24 -25.42
N VAL A 85 -2.27 -52.17 -24.84
CA VAL A 85 -3.70 -51.88 -24.83
C VAL A 85 -3.96 -50.47 -25.38
N ASN A 86 -5.07 -50.31 -26.10
CA ASN A 86 -5.52 -49.01 -26.58
C ASN A 86 -7.06 -48.92 -26.64
N LEU A 87 -7.56 -47.70 -26.80
CA LEU A 87 -8.91 -47.50 -27.33
C LEU A 87 -8.84 -47.56 -28.85
N LEU A 88 -9.77 -48.27 -29.46
CA LEU A 88 -9.93 -48.33 -30.91
C LEU A 88 -10.35 -46.96 -31.45
N ASN A 89 -10.04 -46.71 -32.72
CA ASN A 89 -10.34 -45.42 -33.33
C ASN A 89 -11.85 -45.10 -33.29
N GLY A 90 -12.19 -43.88 -32.85
CA GLY A 90 -13.57 -43.44 -32.68
C GLY A 90 -14.21 -43.79 -31.33
N TYR A 91 -13.54 -44.54 -30.46
CA TYR A 91 -14.03 -44.88 -29.13
C TYR A 91 -13.52 -43.93 -28.05
N LYS A 92 -14.31 -43.80 -26.98
CA LYS A 92 -14.08 -42.88 -25.87
C LYS A 92 -14.38 -43.53 -24.53
N ALA A 93 -13.88 -42.92 -23.47
CA ALA A 93 -14.28 -43.23 -22.10
C ALA A 93 -15.28 -42.20 -21.59
N TYR A 94 -16.33 -42.66 -20.92
CA TYR A 94 -17.44 -41.83 -20.46
C TYR A 94 -17.50 -41.83 -18.94
N VAL A 95 -17.85 -40.70 -18.35
CA VAL A 95 -18.13 -40.61 -16.92
C VAL A 95 -19.62 -40.88 -16.71
N LEU A 96 -19.94 -41.87 -15.89
CA LEU A 96 -21.31 -42.27 -15.57
C LEU A 96 -21.57 -42.09 -14.08
N PRO A 97 -22.84 -41.84 -13.66
CA PRO A 97 -23.21 -41.97 -12.26
C PRO A 97 -22.89 -43.38 -11.74
N ALA A 98 -22.41 -43.48 -10.50
CA ALA A 98 -22.04 -44.75 -9.91
C ALA A 98 -23.19 -45.75 -9.92
N GLY A 99 -22.89 -47.00 -10.28
CA GLY A 99 -23.88 -48.09 -10.31
C GLY A 99 -24.87 -48.03 -11.48
N THR A 100 -24.65 -47.13 -12.45
CA THR A 100 -25.46 -47.10 -13.69
C THR A 100 -24.75 -47.83 -14.82
N ALA A 101 -25.48 -48.73 -15.48
CA ALA A 101 -25.02 -49.36 -16.71
C ALA A 101 -25.03 -48.34 -17.86
N PRO A 102 -24.10 -48.39 -18.82
CA PRO A 102 -24.12 -47.52 -19.99
C PRO A 102 -25.34 -47.80 -20.88
N THR A 103 -25.99 -46.76 -21.36
CA THR A 103 -27.03 -46.85 -22.40
C THR A 103 -26.48 -46.34 -23.72
N PHE A 104 -26.73 -47.05 -24.82
CA PHE A 104 -26.15 -46.73 -26.12
C PHE A 104 -27.22 -46.23 -27.11
N ASN A 105 -26.85 -45.26 -27.96
CA ASN A 105 -27.66 -44.91 -29.13
C ASN A 105 -27.36 -45.83 -30.32
N ASP A 106 -28.09 -45.64 -31.43
CA ASP A 106 -27.92 -46.43 -32.67
C ASP A 106 -26.51 -46.31 -33.30
N LYS A 107 -25.73 -45.29 -32.90
CA LYS A 107 -24.34 -45.07 -33.33
C LYS A 107 -23.32 -45.72 -32.38
N GLY A 108 -23.77 -46.28 -31.25
CA GLY A 108 -22.92 -46.90 -30.22
C GLY A 108 -22.27 -45.92 -29.27
N GLU A 109 -22.78 -44.69 -29.16
CA GLU A 109 -22.33 -43.70 -28.18
C GLU A 109 -23.13 -43.84 -26.87
N VAL A 110 -22.46 -43.60 -25.74
CA VAL A 110 -23.10 -43.66 -24.42
C VAL A 110 -23.96 -42.41 -24.19
N THR A 111 -25.25 -42.58 -23.90
CA THR A 111 -26.24 -41.49 -23.80
C THR A 111 -26.49 -41.00 -22.37
N ASN A 112 -26.19 -41.80 -21.35
CA ASN A 112 -26.35 -41.46 -19.94
C ASN A 112 -25.06 -40.94 -19.28
N ALA A 113 -24.07 -40.58 -20.08
CA ALA A 113 -22.83 -39.97 -19.61
C ALA A 113 -23.07 -38.54 -19.08
N VAL A 114 -22.42 -38.20 -17.97
CA VAL A 114 -22.53 -36.85 -17.38
C VAL A 114 -21.60 -35.88 -18.08
N LYS A 115 -22.03 -34.62 -18.19
CA LYS A 115 -21.22 -33.54 -18.78
C LYS A 115 -20.37 -32.81 -17.74
N THR A 116 -20.88 -32.75 -16.51
CA THR A 116 -20.30 -32.02 -15.38
C THR A 116 -20.44 -32.84 -14.11
N LEU A 117 -19.42 -32.75 -13.26
CA LEU A 117 -19.39 -33.39 -11.96
C LEU A 117 -20.18 -32.57 -10.93
N GLU A 118 -20.87 -33.25 -10.01
CA GLU A 118 -21.65 -32.66 -8.94
C GLU A 118 -21.09 -33.07 -7.57
N ALA A 119 -21.34 -32.25 -6.56
CA ALA A 119 -20.85 -32.51 -5.20
C ALA A 119 -21.56 -33.70 -4.56
N ASP A 120 -20.81 -34.49 -3.78
CA ASP A 120 -21.27 -35.70 -3.09
C ASP A 120 -21.89 -36.76 -4.01
N LYS A 121 -21.72 -36.60 -5.32
CA LYS A 121 -22.11 -37.62 -6.28
C LYS A 121 -20.93 -38.54 -6.52
N SER A 122 -21.28 -39.81 -6.60
CA SER A 122 -20.36 -40.89 -6.93
C SER A 122 -20.46 -41.17 -8.42
N TYR A 123 -19.31 -41.38 -9.04
CA TYR A 123 -19.17 -41.63 -10.46
C TYR A 123 -18.25 -42.81 -10.72
N GLN A 124 -18.29 -43.32 -11.94
CA GLN A 124 -17.38 -44.31 -12.48
C GLN A 124 -17.02 -43.94 -13.93
N VAL A 125 -15.85 -44.35 -14.40
CA VAL A 125 -15.46 -44.21 -15.80
C VAL A 125 -15.72 -45.54 -16.52
N TYR A 126 -16.40 -45.46 -17.66
CA TYR A 126 -16.69 -46.59 -18.54
C TYR A 126 -15.99 -46.40 -19.88
N ALA A 127 -15.12 -47.33 -20.27
CA ALA A 127 -14.44 -47.33 -21.56
C ALA A 127 -14.91 -48.51 -22.41
N THR A 128 -15.17 -48.29 -23.70
CA THR A 128 -15.58 -49.32 -24.67
C THR A 128 -14.63 -49.36 -25.86
N GLY A 129 -14.66 -50.46 -26.64
CA GLY A 129 -13.83 -50.62 -27.83
C GLY A 129 -12.35 -50.70 -27.47
N ILE A 130 -12.03 -51.54 -26.49
CA ILE A 130 -10.65 -51.74 -26.05
C ILE A 130 -9.97 -52.75 -26.99
N GLY A 131 -8.88 -52.30 -27.60
CA GLY A 131 -8.00 -53.11 -28.44
C GLY A 131 -6.74 -53.56 -27.71
N MET A 132 -6.15 -54.65 -28.16
CA MET A 132 -4.91 -55.21 -27.64
C MET A 132 -4.02 -55.68 -28.78
N THR A 133 -2.70 -55.62 -28.60
CA THR A 133 -1.71 -56.04 -29.59
C THR A 133 -0.55 -56.77 -28.92
N GLY A 134 0.28 -57.46 -29.72
CA GLY A 134 1.43 -58.20 -29.20
C GLY A 134 1.06 -59.50 -28.50
N LEU A 135 -0.07 -60.10 -28.85
CA LEU A 135 -0.50 -61.40 -28.35
C LEU A 135 0.03 -62.53 -29.24
N VAL A 136 -0.01 -63.78 -28.75
CA VAL A 136 0.22 -64.97 -29.58
C VAL A 136 -0.92 -65.09 -30.60
N SER A 137 -0.58 -65.21 -31.89
CA SER A 137 -1.52 -65.25 -33.01
C SER A 137 -2.50 -66.44 -32.94
N ASN A 138 -3.74 -66.24 -33.39
CA ASN A 138 -4.79 -67.27 -33.44
C ASN A 138 -5.07 -67.99 -32.10
N LYS A 139 -4.66 -67.40 -30.97
CA LYS A 139 -4.92 -67.94 -29.64
C LYS A 139 -6.21 -67.34 -29.08
N GLN A 140 -6.97 -68.17 -28.37
CA GLN A 140 -8.15 -67.76 -27.63
C GLN A 140 -7.75 -67.23 -26.24
N TYR A 141 -8.25 -66.05 -25.88
CA TYR A 141 -8.03 -65.40 -24.59
C TYR A 141 -9.36 -65.17 -23.87
N GLN A 142 -9.38 -65.44 -22.57
CA GLN A 142 -10.42 -65.02 -21.65
C GLN A 142 -10.08 -63.60 -21.18
N ILE A 143 -10.88 -62.63 -21.59
CA ILE A 143 -10.72 -61.24 -21.17
C ILE A 143 -11.61 -61.03 -19.95
N THR A 144 -10.97 -60.70 -18.84
CA THR A 144 -11.62 -60.43 -17.55
C THR A 144 -11.36 -58.98 -17.13
N GLY A 145 -12.38 -58.34 -16.57
CA GLY A 145 -12.32 -56.98 -16.05
C GLY A 145 -13.65 -56.61 -15.43
N ASN A 146 -13.75 -55.43 -14.82
CA ASN A 146 -14.97 -55.03 -14.10
C ASN A 146 -16.22 -54.92 -14.97
N ALA A 147 -16.10 -54.70 -16.28
CA ALA A 147 -17.24 -54.46 -17.18
C ALA A 147 -17.51 -55.59 -18.19
N THR A 148 -16.55 -56.47 -18.45
CA THR A 148 -16.71 -57.52 -19.46
C THR A 148 -15.99 -58.78 -19.04
N ASN A 149 -16.70 -59.90 -19.17
CA ASN A 149 -16.12 -61.22 -19.13
C ASN A 149 -16.46 -61.90 -20.47
N THR A 150 -15.47 -62.01 -21.35
CA THR A 150 -15.66 -62.50 -22.71
C THR A 150 -14.48 -63.37 -23.14
N THR A 151 -14.67 -64.14 -24.20
CA THR A 151 -13.62 -64.95 -24.80
C THR A 151 -13.43 -64.50 -26.24
N VAL A 152 -12.21 -64.11 -26.60
CA VAL A 152 -11.88 -63.55 -27.92
C VAL A 152 -10.63 -64.22 -28.47
N THR A 153 -10.63 -64.50 -29.76
CA THR A 153 -9.46 -65.04 -30.46
C THR A 153 -8.67 -63.90 -31.10
N SER A 154 -7.37 -63.82 -30.83
CA SER A 154 -6.48 -62.86 -31.49
C SER A 154 -6.34 -63.20 -32.98
N SER A 155 -6.14 -62.19 -33.83
CA SER A 155 -5.90 -62.38 -35.26
C SER A 155 -4.59 -63.13 -35.57
N ALA A 156 -4.35 -63.40 -36.86
CA ALA A 156 -3.08 -63.94 -37.35
C ALA A 156 -1.86 -63.05 -37.04
N PHE A 157 -2.08 -61.78 -36.69
CA PHE A 157 -1.05 -60.81 -36.32
C PHE A 157 -0.94 -60.59 -34.80
N GLY A 158 -1.66 -61.37 -33.99
CA GLY A 158 -1.61 -61.22 -32.53
C GLY A 158 -2.37 -59.98 -32.01
N ASN A 159 -3.39 -59.53 -32.75
CA ASN A 159 -4.18 -58.35 -32.40
C ASN A 159 -5.62 -58.72 -32.05
N ILE A 160 -6.20 -57.98 -31.12
CA ILE A 160 -7.62 -57.95 -30.81
C ILE A 160 -8.08 -56.52 -31.05
N GLY A 161 -8.91 -56.28 -32.07
CA GLY A 161 -9.28 -54.89 -32.42
C GLY A 161 -10.59 -54.71 -33.19
N GLY A 162 -11.40 -55.76 -33.30
CA GLY A 162 -12.71 -55.70 -33.98
C GLY A 162 -13.90 -55.92 -33.05
N ASP A 163 -13.68 -56.37 -31.82
CA ASP A 163 -14.77 -56.74 -30.91
C ASP A 163 -15.17 -55.55 -30.03
N ARG A 164 -16.21 -54.83 -30.47
CA ARG A 164 -16.76 -53.64 -29.80
C ARG A 164 -17.22 -53.92 -28.36
N LYS A 165 -17.31 -55.20 -27.98
CA LYS A 165 -17.83 -55.67 -26.69
C LYS A 165 -16.83 -55.59 -25.55
N ILE A 166 -15.53 -55.40 -25.82
CA ILE A 166 -14.53 -55.30 -24.74
C ILE A 166 -14.63 -53.91 -24.11
N ALA A 167 -15.01 -53.89 -22.83
CA ALA A 167 -15.12 -52.70 -22.03
C ALA A 167 -14.42 -52.84 -20.67
N ALA A 168 -14.16 -51.70 -20.03
CA ALA A 168 -13.62 -51.63 -18.69
C ALA A 168 -14.32 -50.54 -17.88
N GLU A 169 -14.50 -50.81 -16.59
CA GLU A 169 -15.09 -49.91 -15.62
C GLU A 169 -14.10 -49.61 -14.51
N SER A 170 -13.99 -48.33 -14.14
CA SER A 170 -13.21 -47.93 -12.98
C SER A 170 -13.96 -48.26 -11.68
N PRO A 171 -13.24 -48.39 -10.55
CA PRO A 171 -13.86 -48.24 -9.24
C PRO A 171 -14.64 -46.93 -9.13
N VAL A 172 -15.63 -46.93 -8.25
CA VAL A 172 -16.43 -45.74 -7.94
C VAL A 172 -15.54 -44.71 -7.23
N PHE A 173 -15.66 -43.44 -7.63
CA PHE A 173 -15.05 -42.31 -6.95
C PHE A 173 -16.11 -41.27 -6.60
N THR A 174 -15.91 -40.53 -5.51
CA THR A 174 -16.84 -39.48 -5.06
C THR A 174 -16.19 -38.11 -5.23
N VAL A 175 -16.96 -37.16 -5.73
CA VAL A 175 -16.51 -35.77 -5.86
C VAL A 175 -16.79 -35.06 -4.54
N GLY A 176 -15.72 -34.59 -3.89
CA GLY A 176 -15.83 -33.96 -2.57
C GLY A 176 -16.68 -32.69 -2.57
N GLN A 177 -17.21 -32.33 -1.40
CA GLN A 177 -18.12 -31.18 -1.19
C GLN A 177 -17.55 -29.82 -1.57
N GLY A 178 -16.23 -29.73 -1.70
CA GLY A 178 -15.48 -28.51 -1.84
C GLY A 178 -15.26 -27.83 -0.49
N ASN A 179 -14.05 -27.32 -0.28
CA ASN A 179 -13.67 -26.67 0.97
C ASN A 179 -13.93 -25.17 0.89
N GLY A 180 -14.49 -24.62 1.97
CA GLY A 180 -14.64 -23.19 2.14
C GLY A 180 -13.29 -22.50 2.38
N PHE A 181 -13.13 -21.29 1.87
CA PHE A 181 -11.99 -20.42 2.09
C PHE A 181 -12.41 -18.96 1.97
N PHE A 182 -11.51 -18.03 2.29
CA PHE A 182 -11.74 -16.59 2.10
C PHE A 182 -10.79 -16.02 1.07
N VAL A 183 -11.30 -15.07 0.28
CA VAL A 183 -10.49 -14.22 -0.59
C VAL A 183 -10.58 -12.77 -0.14
N LYS A 184 -9.57 -11.96 -0.47
CA LYS A 184 -9.68 -10.51 -0.34
C LYS A 184 -10.79 -10.00 -1.26
N ALA A 185 -11.71 -9.21 -0.71
CA ALA A 185 -12.87 -8.72 -1.45
C ALA A 185 -12.47 -8.01 -2.76
N GLY A 186 -13.22 -8.28 -3.82
CA GLY A 186 -12.94 -7.78 -5.17
C GLY A 186 -11.77 -8.46 -5.89
N THR A 187 -11.16 -9.50 -5.30
CA THR A 187 -10.04 -10.24 -5.90
C THR A 187 -10.24 -11.76 -5.76
N ASN A 188 -9.38 -12.56 -6.41
CA ASN A 188 -9.30 -14.01 -6.23
C ASN A 188 -8.13 -14.43 -5.32
N GLN A 189 -7.52 -13.49 -4.59
CA GLN A 189 -6.40 -13.79 -3.70
C GLN A 189 -6.90 -14.43 -2.41
N ILE A 190 -6.51 -15.70 -2.17
CA ILE A 190 -6.82 -16.41 -0.92
C ILE A 190 -6.11 -15.71 0.25
N VAL A 191 -6.83 -15.49 1.35
CA VAL A 191 -6.32 -14.88 2.57
C VAL A 191 -6.64 -15.74 3.79
N ASN A 192 -5.74 -15.74 4.76
CA ASN A 192 -5.86 -16.47 6.03
C ASN A 192 -6.14 -15.55 7.23
N SER A 193 -6.11 -14.24 7.02
CA SER A 193 -6.45 -13.21 7.99
C SER A 193 -6.81 -11.92 7.26
N ALA A 194 -7.54 -11.03 7.93
CA ALA A 194 -7.82 -9.69 7.43
C ALA A 194 -7.81 -8.66 8.55
N SER A 195 -7.86 -7.38 8.19
CA SER A 195 -7.95 -6.31 9.16
C SER A 195 -8.79 -5.16 8.63
N ILE A 196 -9.57 -4.56 9.53
CA ILE A 196 -10.40 -3.39 9.29
C ILE A 196 -10.21 -2.38 10.43
N ASP A 197 -10.59 -1.12 10.22
CA ASP A 197 -10.57 -0.11 11.27
C ASP A 197 -11.94 0.01 11.95
N PHE A 198 -11.96 0.17 13.28
CA PHE A 198 -13.18 0.46 14.03
C PHE A 198 -13.70 1.88 13.74
N ALA A 199 -12.78 2.84 13.52
CA ALA A 199 -13.12 4.23 13.25
C ALA A 199 -13.95 4.34 11.95
N GLY A 200 -15.19 4.80 12.08
CA GLY A 200 -16.16 4.88 10.97
C GLY A 200 -17.12 3.69 10.85
N ASN A 201 -16.86 2.58 11.55
CA ASN A 201 -17.65 1.35 11.53
C ASN A 201 -18.23 1.04 12.93
N ASN A 202 -18.69 2.05 13.66
CA ASN A 202 -19.02 1.97 15.09
C ASN A 202 -20.42 1.39 15.39
N SER A 203 -20.91 0.45 14.60
CA SER A 203 -22.15 -0.30 14.84
C SER A 203 -21.97 -1.75 14.43
N VAL A 204 -22.85 -2.66 14.87
CA VAL A 204 -22.75 -4.09 14.49
C VAL A 204 -22.82 -4.21 12.97
N ASN A 205 -23.80 -3.56 12.35
CA ASN A 205 -23.95 -3.56 10.89
C ASN A 205 -22.80 -2.83 10.17
N GLY A 206 -22.22 -1.79 10.79
CA GLY A 206 -21.04 -1.11 10.26
C GLY A 206 -19.82 -2.04 10.20
N LEU A 207 -19.55 -2.76 11.29
CA LEU A 207 -18.48 -3.76 11.34
C LEU A 207 -18.72 -4.91 10.36
N VAL A 208 -19.96 -5.43 10.28
CA VAL A 208 -20.33 -6.48 9.31
C VAL A 208 -20.00 -6.03 7.88
N LYS A 209 -20.48 -4.85 7.47
CA LYS A 209 -20.20 -4.30 6.13
C LYS A 209 -18.72 -4.10 5.86
N ALA A 210 -17.96 -3.62 6.85
CA ALA A 210 -16.52 -3.45 6.72
C ALA A 210 -15.79 -4.79 6.55
N ILE A 211 -16.22 -5.82 7.29
CA ILE A 211 -15.67 -7.18 7.17
C ILE A 211 -15.99 -7.77 5.79
N GLU A 212 -17.23 -7.68 5.32
CA GLU A 212 -17.65 -8.13 3.98
C GLU A 212 -16.94 -7.36 2.86
N GLY A 213 -16.66 -6.07 3.09
CA GLY A 213 -15.85 -5.24 2.20
C GLY A 213 -14.36 -5.56 2.22
N ALA A 214 -13.87 -6.31 3.22
CA ALA A 214 -12.48 -6.74 3.31
C ALA A 214 -12.27 -8.17 2.79
N VAL A 215 -13.20 -9.07 3.07
CA VAL A 215 -13.10 -10.50 2.71
C VAL A 215 -14.42 -11.05 2.20
N THR A 216 -14.33 -12.00 1.27
CA THR A 216 -15.48 -12.72 0.71
C THR A 216 -15.28 -14.22 0.87
N PRO A 217 -16.24 -14.97 1.47
CA PRO A 217 -16.17 -16.42 1.51
C PRO A 217 -16.39 -17.00 0.11
N LYS A 218 -15.60 -18.03 -0.21
CA LYS A 218 -15.68 -18.79 -1.45
C LYS A 218 -15.55 -20.27 -1.12
N ASN A 219 -16.06 -21.11 -2.01
CA ASN A 219 -15.86 -22.55 -1.93
C ASN A 219 -15.13 -23.01 -3.20
N THR A 220 -14.31 -24.06 -3.09
CA THR A 220 -13.67 -24.65 -4.27
C THR A 220 -14.70 -25.15 -5.28
N ASN A 221 -15.91 -25.49 -4.81
CA ASN A 221 -17.11 -25.72 -5.60
C ASN A 221 -17.88 -24.40 -5.81
N VAL A 222 -17.99 -23.95 -7.06
CA VAL A 222 -18.61 -22.66 -7.42
C VAL A 222 -20.13 -22.61 -7.23
N ASN A 223 -20.79 -23.77 -7.12
CA ASN A 223 -22.24 -23.87 -6.91
C ASN A 223 -22.63 -23.83 -5.42
N VAL A 224 -21.64 -23.71 -4.53
CA VAL A 224 -21.83 -23.69 -3.08
C VAL A 224 -21.63 -22.25 -2.58
N SER A 225 -22.72 -21.65 -2.11
CA SER A 225 -22.74 -20.28 -1.59
C SER A 225 -22.65 -20.27 -0.08
N ALA A 226 -22.12 -19.18 0.48
CA ALA A 226 -22.17 -18.94 1.91
C ALA A 226 -23.57 -18.50 2.36
N THR A 227 -23.99 -18.89 3.56
CA THR A 227 -25.21 -18.42 4.22
C THR A 227 -24.88 -17.27 5.18
N GLU A 228 -25.63 -16.16 5.12
CA GLU A 228 -25.28 -14.87 5.74
C GLU A 228 -25.45 -14.80 7.28
N ALA A 229 -26.02 -15.83 7.92
CA ALA A 229 -26.52 -15.72 9.29
C ALA A 229 -25.44 -15.61 10.40
N SER A 230 -24.18 -15.98 10.13
CA SER A 230 -23.15 -16.14 11.17
C SER A 230 -22.37 -14.86 11.52
N LEU A 231 -22.09 -13.98 10.55
CA LEU A 231 -21.17 -12.85 10.78
C LEU A 231 -21.69 -11.85 11.82
N VAL A 232 -23.00 -11.55 11.81
CA VAL A 232 -23.63 -10.69 12.81
C VAL A 232 -23.40 -11.25 14.22
N ASN A 233 -23.58 -12.56 14.40
CA ASN A 233 -23.39 -13.22 15.69
C ASN A 233 -21.90 -13.24 16.09
N ASN A 234 -21.00 -13.49 15.14
CA ASN A 234 -19.56 -13.44 15.39
C ASN A 234 -19.11 -12.04 15.83
N VAL A 235 -19.61 -10.98 15.20
CA VAL A 235 -19.33 -9.58 15.57
C VAL A 235 -19.84 -9.29 16.98
N LYS A 236 -21.08 -9.68 17.32
CA LYS A 236 -21.64 -9.49 18.66
C LYS A 236 -20.82 -10.20 19.74
N ALA A 237 -20.45 -11.46 19.50
CA ALA A 237 -19.63 -12.23 20.43
C ALA A 237 -18.25 -11.59 20.62
N ALA A 238 -17.62 -11.14 19.53
CA ALA A 238 -16.32 -10.46 19.59
C ALA A 238 -16.37 -9.14 20.37
N LEU A 239 -17.44 -8.36 20.21
CA LEU A 239 -17.66 -7.12 20.97
C LEU A 239 -17.88 -7.40 22.47
N GLN A 240 -18.68 -8.40 22.80
CA GLN A 240 -18.89 -8.82 24.20
C GLN A 240 -17.56 -9.28 24.83
N ASN A 241 -16.76 -10.07 24.11
CA ASN A 241 -15.43 -10.50 24.56
C ASN A 241 -14.45 -9.33 24.71
N ALA A 242 -14.65 -8.24 23.96
CA ALA A 242 -13.91 -6.98 24.11
C ALA A 242 -14.46 -6.08 25.23
N ASN A 243 -15.37 -6.59 26.08
CA ASN A 243 -16.06 -5.86 27.15
C ASN A 243 -16.84 -4.64 26.65
N VAL A 244 -17.41 -4.72 25.45
CA VAL A 244 -18.25 -3.67 24.86
C VAL A 244 -19.72 -4.05 24.97
N THR A 245 -20.52 -3.16 25.54
CA THR A 245 -21.99 -3.32 25.59
C THR A 245 -22.57 -3.32 24.18
N VAL A 246 -23.23 -4.41 23.79
CA VAL A 246 -23.85 -4.58 22.48
C VAL A 246 -25.30 -4.08 22.51
N PRO A 247 -25.68 -3.07 21.72
CA PRO A 247 -27.06 -2.61 21.62
C PRO A 247 -27.99 -3.67 21.00
N ALA A 248 -29.29 -3.59 21.32
CA ALA A 248 -30.31 -4.43 20.69
C ALA A 248 -30.51 -4.10 19.20
N ASP A 249 -30.45 -2.81 18.84
CA ASP A 249 -30.45 -2.35 17.45
C ASP A 249 -29.03 -2.45 16.86
N ASN A 250 -28.87 -3.27 15.82
CA ASN A 250 -27.59 -3.49 15.16
C ASN A 250 -27.01 -2.25 14.44
N ASN A 251 -27.83 -1.21 14.21
CA ASN A 251 -27.38 0.05 13.62
C ASN A 251 -26.96 1.08 14.68
N ALA A 252 -27.31 0.86 15.94
CA ALA A 252 -26.99 1.80 17.00
C ALA A 252 -25.46 1.92 17.19
N LYS A 253 -25.02 3.12 17.55
CA LYS A 253 -23.61 3.40 17.82
C LYS A 253 -23.15 2.63 19.05
N ILE A 254 -21.98 2.02 18.93
CA ILE A 254 -21.32 1.22 19.94
C ILE A 254 -20.14 2.04 20.52
N ALA A 255 -19.89 1.87 21.81
CA ALA A 255 -18.74 2.49 22.47
C ALA A 255 -17.43 2.00 21.84
N THR A 256 -16.44 2.89 21.75
CA THR A 256 -15.11 2.52 21.24
C THR A 256 -14.47 1.49 22.19
N PRO A 257 -14.08 0.30 21.71
CA PRO A 257 -13.37 -0.69 22.53
C PRO A 257 -12.00 -0.16 22.98
N ALA A 258 -11.50 -0.61 24.12
CA ALA A 258 -10.23 -0.12 24.69
C ALA A 258 -8.98 -0.62 23.92
N THR A 259 -9.09 -1.77 23.24
CA THR A 259 -7.98 -2.40 22.52
C THR A 259 -8.48 -3.05 21.23
N ASN A 260 -7.56 -3.37 20.33
CA ASN A 260 -7.86 -4.19 19.15
C ASN A 260 -8.50 -5.51 19.58
N PHE A 261 -9.46 -5.97 18.79
CA PHE A 261 -10.14 -7.24 19.03
C PHE A 261 -10.29 -8.01 17.72
N VAL A 262 -10.57 -9.32 17.82
CA VAL A 262 -10.65 -10.21 16.67
C VAL A 262 -12.08 -10.69 16.51
N VAL A 263 -12.62 -10.55 15.30
CA VAL A 263 -13.86 -11.21 14.87
C VAL A 263 -13.47 -12.47 14.12
N ASN A 264 -13.84 -13.64 14.64
CA ASN A 264 -13.70 -14.90 13.92
C ASN A 264 -14.90 -15.03 12.98
N TYR A 265 -14.76 -14.59 11.73
CA TYR A 265 -15.82 -14.73 10.73
C TYR A 265 -15.90 -16.19 10.29
N GLU A 266 -16.93 -16.88 10.74
CA GLU A 266 -17.26 -18.24 10.32
C GLU A 266 -18.27 -18.18 9.18
N ALA A 267 -17.91 -18.61 7.99
CA ALA A 267 -18.83 -18.78 6.87
C ALA A 267 -19.36 -20.21 6.86
N HIS A 268 -20.68 -20.36 6.94
CA HIS A 268 -21.35 -21.63 6.69
C HIS A 268 -21.72 -21.71 5.22
N PHE A 269 -21.50 -22.86 4.59
CA PHE A 269 -21.79 -23.08 3.19
C PHE A 269 -23.03 -23.95 3.03
N THR A 270 -23.72 -23.83 1.89
CA THR A 270 -24.94 -24.63 1.61
C THR A 270 -24.69 -26.14 1.56
N ASN A 271 -23.44 -26.57 1.44
CA ASN A 271 -23.03 -27.98 1.54
C ASN A 271 -22.84 -28.46 3.00
N GLY A 272 -22.96 -27.58 4.00
CA GLY A 272 -22.75 -27.91 5.42
C GLY A 272 -21.30 -27.81 5.88
N THR A 273 -20.36 -27.51 4.99
CA THR A 273 -18.97 -27.18 5.39
C THR A 273 -18.90 -25.78 5.98
N THR A 274 -17.86 -25.53 6.79
CA THR A 274 -17.58 -24.21 7.37
C THR A 274 -16.15 -23.78 7.05
N ALA A 275 -15.93 -22.48 7.00
CA ALA A 275 -14.59 -21.89 6.97
C ALA A 275 -14.54 -20.72 7.92
N THR A 276 -13.40 -20.54 8.60
CA THR A 276 -13.23 -19.45 9.58
C THR A 276 -12.01 -18.60 9.22
N ILE A 277 -12.15 -17.29 9.32
CA ILE A 277 -11.04 -16.32 9.19
C ILE A 277 -11.01 -15.35 10.38
N PRO A 278 -9.85 -15.15 11.02
CA PRO A 278 -9.68 -14.08 11.99
C PRO A 278 -9.60 -12.73 11.29
N VAL A 279 -10.48 -11.81 11.66
CA VAL A 279 -10.46 -10.42 11.20
C VAL A 279 -10.12 -9.51 12.38
N THR A 280 -8.93 -8.92 12.34
CA THR A 280 -8.49 -7.97 13.36
C THR A 280 -9.17 -6.62 13.15
N VAL A 281 -10.04 -6.25 14.09
CA VAL A 281 -10.61 -4.91 14.17
C VAL A 281 -9.63 -4.02 14.91
N LYS A 282 -8.98 -3.13 14.17
CA LYS A 282 -8.05 -2.15 14.69
C LYS A 282 -8.83 -1.01 15.33
N VAL A 283 -8.69 -0.89 16.64
CA VAL A 283 -9.05 0.33 17.33
C VAL A 283 -7.89 1.29 17.11
N VAL A 284 -7.97 2.03 16.01
CA VAL A 284 -7.19 3.26 15.90
C VAL A 284 -7.87 4.26 16.82
N ASN A 285 -7.18 4.72 17.85
CA ASN A 285 -7.55 5.92 18.60
C ASN A 285 -7.39 7.14 17.66
N SER A 286 -8.22 7.19 16.62
CA SER A 286 -8.23 8.27 15.64
C SER A 286 -8.75 9.54 16.33
N ASN A 287 -8.00 10.63 16.19
CA ASN A 287 -8.24 11.98 16.72
C ASN A 287 -9.66 12.55 16.49
N THR A 288 -10.69 12.01 17.15
CA THR A 288 -11.77 12.85 17.68
C THR A 288 -11.27 13.35 19.02
N ALA A 289 -11.07 14.66 19.16
CA ALA A 289 -10.62 15.26 20.41
C ALA A 289 -11.42 14.67 21.59
N ASP A 290 -10.73 14.09 22.57
CA ASP A 290 -11.36 13.57 23.77
C ASP A 290 -12.07 14.74 24.45
N THR A 291 -13.40 14.84 24.30
CA THR A 291 -14.17 16.00 24.78
C THR A 291 -14.19 16.09 26.30
N THR A 292 -13.70 15.05 26.99
CA THR A 292 -13.61 14.95 28.44
C THR A 292 -12.24 15.36 29.01
N VAL A 293 -11.26 15.69 28.16
CA VAL A 293 -9.99 16.31 28.63
C VAL A 293 -10.18 17.81 28.88
N PRO A 294 -9.35 18.42 29.73
CA PRO A 294 -9.37 19.87 29.93
C PRO A 294 -9.20 20.66 28.63
N VAL A 295 -9.84 21.83 28.52
CA VAL A 295 -9.71 22.75 27.37
C VAL A 295 -9.29 24.14 27.84
N PHE A 296 -8.55 24.87 27.02
CA PHE A 296 -8.08 26.23 27.33
C PHE A 296 -8.86 27.27 26.51
N THR A 297 -9.18 28.41 27.12
CA THR A 297 -9.78 29.56 26.44
C THR A 297 -8.88 30.78 26.61
N ALA A 298 -8.65 31.49 25.49
CA ALA A 298 -7.88 32.72 25.43
C ALA A 298 -8.67 33.94 25.93
N SER A 299 -7.98 34.86 26.60
CA SER A 299 -8.50 36.16 27.04
C SER A 299 -7.45 37.27 26.84
N ASN A 300 -7.85 38.53 27.04
CA ASN A 300 -6.93 39.69 27.12
C ASN A 300 -5.91 39.81 25.98
N GLY A 301 -6.37 39.68 24.73
CA GLY A 301 -5.56 39.91 23.53
C GLY A 301 -4.71 38.72 23.08
N VAL A 302 -4.83 37.56 23.73
CA VAL A 302 -4.23 36.30 23.27
C VAL A 302 -4.93 35.83 21.99
N LYS A 303 -4.14 35.41 20.99
CA LYS A 303 -4.61 34.76 19.78
C LYS A 303 -4.55 33.24 19.91
N ASP A 304 -5.61 32.57 19.45
CA ASP A 304 -5.66 31.11 19.33
C ASP A 304 -5.08 30.69 17.98
N GLU A 305 -3.91 30.07 18.00
CA GLU A 305 -3.18 29.59 16.81
C GLU A 305 -3.58 28.16 16.42
N LYS A 306 -4.63 27.61 17.08
CA LYS A 306 -5.13 26.23 16.97
C LYS A 306 -4.18 25.20 17.62
N ASN A 307 -4.71 24.00 17.86
CA ASN A 307 -3.99 22.87 18.48
C ASN A 307 -3.37 23.20 19.86
N ASN A 308 -4.10 23.94 20.71
CA ASN A 308 -3.65 24.41 22.03
C ASN A 308 -2.37 25.27 22.00
N ASN A 309 -2.08 25.92 20.87
CA ASN A 309 -1.04 26.93 20.77
C ASN A 309 -1.65 28.32 20.79
N PHE A 310 -1.06 29.21 21.58
CA PHE A 310 -1.54 30.56 21.80
C PHE A 310 -0.40 31.56 21.63
N SER A 311 -0.71 32.76 21.16
CA SER A 311 0.27 33.84 21.02
C SER A 311 -0.22 35.14 21.68
N LEU A 312 0.70 35.87 22.32
CA LEU A 312 0.44 37.14 22.99
C LEU A 312 1.57 38.12 22.69
N THR A 313 1.24 39.40 22.47
CA THR A 313 2.23 40.47 22.35
C THR A 313 2.03 41.48 23.46
N LEU A 314 3.09 41.77 24.22
CA LEU A 314 3.10 42.73 25.32
C LEU A 314 4.13 43.84 25.04
N PRO A 315 3.82 45.09 25.40
CA PRO A 315 4.84 46.14 25.43
C PRO A 315 5.87 45.85 26.53
N LYS A 316 7.13 46.26 26.30
CA LYS A 316 8.18 46.23 27.33
C LYS A 316 7.82 47.21 28.44
N ASN A 317 7.52 46.69 29.63
CA ASN A 317 7.07 47.50 30.76
C ASN A 317 7.53 46.99 32.14
N GLY A 318 8.15 45.81 32.22
CA GLY A 318 8.62 45.22 33.49
C GLY A 318 7.52 44.79 34.45
N ALA A 319 6.26 44.74 34.03
CA ALA A 319 5.14 44.33 34.87
C ALA A 319 5.13 42.80 35.09
N SER A 320 4.72 42.35 36.27
CA SER A 320 4.61 40.91 36.58
C SER A 320 3.67 40.19 35.59
N PHE A 321 4.15 39.08 35.04
CA PHE A 321 3.37 38.23 34.14
C PHE A 321 2.63 37.14 34.94
N SER A 322 1.32 36.99 34.72
CA SER A 322 0.52 35.90 35.30
C SER A 322 -0.33 35.22 34.24
N ILE A 323 -0.20 33.90 34.12
CA ILE A 323 -0.89 33.11 33.09
C ILE A 323 -2.41 33.17 33.22
N SER A 324 -2.94 33.28 34.44
CA SER A 324 -4.37 33.30 34.73
C SER A 324 -5.08 34.52 34.15
N ASN A 325 -4.32 35.57 33.81
CA ASN A 325 -4.86 36.75 33.15
C ASN A 325 -5.10 36.52 31.65
N TYR A 326 -4.57 35.45 31.07
CA TYR A 326 -4.49 35.26 29.61
C TYR A 326 -5.07 33.94 29.13
N LEU A 327 -5.00 32.89 29.96
CA LEU A 327 -5.57 31.59 29.66
C LEU A 327 -6.37 31.05 30.85
N THR A 328 -7.59 30.61 30.56
CA THR A 328 -8.45 29.90 31.52
C THR A 328 -8.60 28.45 31.09
N ALA A 329 -8.32 27.51 31.99
CA ALA A 329 -8.58 26.09 31.77
C ALA A 329 -9.97 25.71 32.29
N TYR A 330 -10.66 24.85 31.55
CA TYR A 330 -11.94 24.25 31.94
C TYR A 330 -11.83 22.74 31.99
N ASN A 331 -12.70 22.11 32.78
CA ASN A 331 -12.71 20.66 33.01
C ASN A 331 -12.91 19.80 31.76
N ASN A 332 -13.66 20.30 30.78
CA ASN A 332 -14.01 19.61 29.54
C ASN A 332 -14.47 20.60 28.45
N SER A 333 -14.79 20.10 27.25
CA SER A 333 -15.25 20.91 26.11
C SER A 333 -16.57 21.67 26.37
N SER A 334 -17.38 21.22 27.33
CA SER A 334 -18.64 21.87 27.75
C SER A 334 -18.40 23.05 28.71
N LYS A 335 -17.17 23.25 29.18
CA LYS A 335 -16.74 24.39 30.03
C LYS A 335 -17.54 24.56 31.33
N GLU A 336 -17.86 23.46 32.00
CA GLU A 336 -18.73 23.46 33.18
C GLU A 336 -18.14 24.22 34.38
N TYR A 337 -16.84 24.06 34.64
CA TYR A 337 -16.12 24.80 35.68
C TYR A 337 -14.63 24.94 35.34
N THR A 338 -13.99 25.93 35.96
CA THR A 338 -12.57 26.24 35.74
C THR A 338 -11.66 25.31 36.55
N LEU A 339 -10.47 25.08 36.02
CA LEU A 339 -9.42 24.30 36.68
C LEU A 339 -8.22 25.18 37.03
N PRO A 340 -7.49 24.86 38.12
CA PRO A 340 -6.16 25.41 38.33
C PRO A 340 -5.21 24.94 37.22
N VAL A 341 -4.23 25.78 36.89
CA VAL A 341 -3.20 25.48 35.89
C VAL A 341 -1.83 25.48 36.54
N SER A 342 -0.95 24.61 36.06
CA SER A 342 0.48 24.65 36.35
C SER A 342 1.27 25.14 35.14
N THR A 343 2.33 25.91 35.37
CA THR A 343 3.16 26.48 34.31
C THR A 343 4.59 26.00 34.39
N SER A 344 5.22 25.90 33.22
CA SER A 344 6.67 25.72 33.07
C SER A 344 7.20 26.74 32.07
N GLY A 345 8.19 27.53 32.49
CA GLY A 345 8.74 28.68 31.76
C GLY A 345 8.31 30.02 32.37
N ASP A 346 9.23 30.97 32.37
CA ASP A 346 9.05 32.32 32.91
C ASP A 346 9.03 33.38 31.78
N VAL A 347 8.30 34.47 32.00
CA VAL A 347 8.23 35.61 31.07
C VAL A 347 8.80 36.85 31.75
N ASN A 348 9.90 37.38 31.20
CA ASN A 348 10.48 38.63 31.66
C ASN A 348 10.02 39.79 30.77
N THR A 349 9.01 40.53 31.23
CA THR A 349 8.42 41.68 30.50
C THR A 349 9.31 42.93 30.50
N ALA A 350 10.45 42.91 31.20
CA ALA A 350 11.45 43.97 31.16
C ALA A 350 12.49 43.79 30.03
N VAL A 351 12.51 42.63 29.37
CA VAL A 351 13.52 42.31 28.35
C VAL A 351 12.82 41.96 27.03
N ASP A 352 13.22 42.62 25.94
CA ASP A 352 12.70 42.32 24.61
C ASP A 352 13.04 40.87 24.23
N GLY A 353 12.04 40.12 23.76
CA GLY A 353 12.24 38.70 23.50
C GLY A 353 10.98 37.91 23.24
N VAL A 354 11.17 36.64 22.89
CA VAL A 354 10.10 35.65 22.75
C VAL A 354 10.25 34.64 23.88
N TYR A 355 9.21 34.52 24.69
CA TYR A 355 9.15 33.61 25.83
C TYR A 355 8.10 32.53 25.55
N THR A 356 8.36 31.31 25.99
CA THR A 356 7.42 30.19 25.83
C THR A 356 7.03 29.65 27.19
N VAL A 357 5.73 29.65 27.47
CA VAL A 357 5.15 29.11 28.70
C VAL A 357 4.33 27.88 28.34
N LYS A 358 4.68 26.73 28.93
CA LYS A 358 3.86 25.53 28.85
C LYS A 358 2.87 25.54 30.00
N VAL A 359 1.59 25.40 29.68
CA VAL A 359 0.47 25.40 30.64
C VAL A 359 -0.13 24.00 30.68
N THR A 360 -0.32 23.45 31.87
CA THR A 360 -0.93 22.13 32.06
C THR A 360 -2.13 22.24 32.99
N ALA A 361 -3.22 21.56 32.65
CA ALA A 361 -4.41 21.43 33.48
C ALA A 361 -4.77 19.95 33.64
N THR A 362 -5.20 19.57 34.84
CA THR A 362 -5.63 18.21 35.19
C THR A 362 -7.03 18.28 35.78
N ASN A 363 -7.99 17.52 35.23
CA ASN A 363 -9.34 17.45 35.80
C ASN A 363 -9.42 16.44 36.96
N PRO A 364 -10.50 16.44 37.76
CA PRO A 364 -10.68 15.48 38.86
C PRO A 364 -10.65 14.01 38.45
N SER A 365 -10.94 13.71 37.18
CA SER A 365 -10.85 12.38 36.59
C SER A 365 -9.42 11.96 36.22
N GLY A 366 -8.42 12.79 36.54
CA GLY A 366 -6.99 12.53 36.29
C GLY A 366 -6.54 12.76 34.85
N LYS A 367 -7.40 13.28 33.97
CA LYS A 367 -7.05 13.58 32.58
C LYS A 367 -6.34 14.92 32.48
N THR A 368 -5.30 14.98 31.66
CA THR A 368 -4.45 16.17 31.51
C THR A 368 -4.50 16.72 30.09
N SER A 369 -4.43 18.05 29.96
CA SER A 369 -4.19 18.74 28.71
C SER A 369 -3.07 19.75 28.87
N THR A 370 -2.29 19.93 27.81
CA THR A 370 -1.24 20.95 27.74
C THR A 370 -1.51 21.97 26.66
N ALA A 371 -1.19 23.22 26.94
CA ALA A 371 -1.15 24.32 26.00
C ALA A 371 0.22 24.99 26.00
N THR A 372 0.55 25.65 24.89
CA THR A 372 1.76 26.45 24.76
C THR A 372 1.37 27.90 24.51
N LEU A 373 1.80 28.82 25.37
CA LEU A 373 1.67 30.25 25.15
C LEU A 373 3.03 30.84 24.75
N THR A 374 3.09 31.42 23.56
CA THR A 374 4.25 32.19 23.09
C THR A 374 4.01 33.67 23.36
N VAL A 375 4.80 34.27 24.25
CA VAL A 375 4.72 35.69 24.61
C VAL A 375 5.84 36.44 23.94
N THR A 376 5.48 37.36 23.07
CA THR A 376 6.40 38.34 22.48
C THR A 376 6.39 39.61 23.33
N VAL A 377 7.54 39.95 23.91
CA VAL A 377 7.72 41.21 24.66
C VAL A 377 8.50 42.18 23.80
N GLY A 378 7.93 43.38 23.61
CA GLY A 378 8.55 44.44 22.82
C GLY A 378 8.74 44.05 21.34
N ASN A 379 9.91 44.36 20.77
CA ASN A 379 10.23 44.08 19.37
C ASN A 379 11.34 43.01 19.27
N PRO A 380 11.02 41.72 19.34
CA PRO A 380 12.02 40.66 19.24
C PRO A 380 12.63 40.65 17.83
N ALA A 381 13.95 40.41 17.75
CA ALA A 381 14.70 40.58 16.51
C ALA A 381 14.10 39.77 15.35
N LYS A 382 13.76 40.46 14.25
CA LYS A 382 13.57 39.79 12.95
C LYS A 382 14.96 39.45 12.40
N THR A 383 15.08 38.51 11.46
CA THR A 383 16.36 38.32 10.74
C THR A 383 16.23 38.82 9.31
N ALA A 384 17.25 39.54 8.83
CA ALA A 384 17.37 39.98 7.44
C ALA A 384 18.65 39.43 6.83
N THR A 385 18.62 39.13 5.53
CA THR A 385 19.82 38.70 4.78
C THR A 385 20.46 39.92 4.15
N VAL A 386 21.75 40.14 4.38
CA VAL A 386 22.51 41.20 3.72
C VAL A 386 22.55 40.93 2.22
N LYS A 387 22.16 41.93 1.43
CA LYS A 387 22.22 41.91 -0.03
C LYS A 387 23.24 42.93 -0.51
N TYR A 388 24.33 42.43 -1.08
CA TYR A 388 25.40 43.24 -1.65
C TYR A 388 26.03 42.54 -2.86
N VAL A 389 27.20 43.00 -3.30
CA VAL A 389 27.95 42.31 -4.37
C VAL A 389 28.55 41.01 -3.80
N PRO A 390 28.34 39.84 -4.44
CA PRO A 390 28.88 38.58 -3.96
C PRO A 390 30.40 38.63 -3.75
N GLY A 391 30.86 38.17 -2.57
CA GLY A 391 32.27 38.21 -2.17
C GLY A 391 32.71 39.51 -1.48
N TYR A 392 31.78 40.42 -1.18
CA TYR A 392 32.02 41.64 -0.40
C TYR A 392 31.06 41.73 0.78
N GLY A 393 31.40 42.58 1.75
CA GLY A 393 30.53 42.90 2.90
C GLY A 393 30.16 44.36 2.98
N VAL A 394 29.03 44.65 3.65
CA VAL A 394 28.56 45.99 3.94
C VAL A 394 29.16 46.50 5.24
N ASN A 395 29.45 47.79 5.32
CA ASN A 395 29.95 48.42 6.55
C ASN A 395 28.88 48.38 7.65
N THR A 396 29.31 48.13 8.89
CA THR A 396 28.51 48.44 10.07
C THR A 396 28.91 49.79 10.66
N TRP A 397 27.93 50.49 11.24
CA TRP A 397 28.06 51.88 11.71
C TRP A 397 27.63 52.00 13.16
N SER A 398 28.22 52.93 13.90
CA SER A 398 27.70 53.41 15.18
C SER A 398 27.11 54.81 15.02
N ILE A 399 25.97 55.07 15.65
CA ILE A 399 25.28 56.36 15.56
C ILE A 399 25.24 56.98 16.96
N ASN A 400 25.78 58.19 17.11
CA ASN A 400 25.76 58.96 18.35
C ASN A 400 25.24 60.37 18.05
N GLY A 401 23.96 60.62 18.31
CA GLY A 401 23.27 61.82 17.82
C GLY A 401 23.25 61.85 16.28
N ASN A 402 23.65 62.98 15.69
CA ASN A 402 23.73 63.14 14.23
C ASN A 402 25.04 62.63 13.60
N LYS A 403 25.95 62.03 14.39
CA LYS A 403 27.24 61.53 13.89
C LYS A 403 27.19 60.04 13.61
N VAL A 404 27.42 59.66 12.35
CA VAL A 404 27.58 58.25 11.91
C VAL A 404 29.06 57.92 11.76
N THR A 405 29.54 56.87 12.44
CA THR A 405 30.96 56.47 12.42
C THR A 405 31.09 55.01 12.01
N PHE A 406 32.01 54.69 11.09
CA PHE A 406 32.29 53.31 10.70
C PHE A 406 32.89 52.54 11.88
N THR A 407 32.36 51.36 12.18
CA THR A 407 32.80 50.57 13.35
C THR A 407 34.15 49.85 13.14
N GLY A 408 34.68 49.83 11.92
CA GLY A 408 35.80 48.99 11.53
C GLY A 408 35.39 47.59 11.01
N ASN A 409 34.12 47.21 11.19
CA ASN A 409 33.62 45.87 10.87
C ASN A 409 32.69 45.84 9.66
N ARG A 410 32.59 44.68 9.01
CA ARG A 410 31.68 44.43 7.89
C ARG A 410 30.86 43.16 8.11
N VAL A 411 29.72 43.09 7.44
CA VAL A 411 28.92 41.87 7.32
C VAL A 411 28.85 41.46 5.85
N ASP A 412 29.27 40.23 5.56
CA ASP A 412 29.33 39.71 4.19
C ASP A 412 27.94 39.57 3.54
N ASP A 413 27.91 39.71 2.21
CA ASP A 413 26.74 39.37 1.41
C ASP A 413 26.24 37.95 1.71
N GLY A 414 24.92 37.78 1.78
CA GLY A 414 24.28 36.51 2.09
C GLY A 414 24.19 36.16 3.57
N ASN A 415 24.91 36.85 4.47
CA ASN A 415 24.80 36.60 5.91
C ASN A 415 23.47 37.09 6.47
N LYS A 416 22.91 36.33 7.42
CA LYS A 416 21.71 36.70 8.18
C LYS A 416 22.10 37.49 9.43
N VAL A 417 21.44 38.62 9.65
CA VAL A 417 21.61 39.45 10.84
C VAL A 417 20.28 39.65 11.56
N ALA A 418 20.31 39.62 12.88
CA ALA A 418 19.21 40.06 13.73
C ALA A 418 19.00 41.57 13.53
N VAL A 419 17.79 42.01 13.22
CA VAL A 419 17.40 43.40 12.94
C VAL A 419 16.32 43.88 13.92
N PHE A 420 16.39 45.16 14.28
CA PHE A 420 15.49 45.80 15.26
C PHE A 420 14.84 47.06 14.66
N ASP A 421 14.97 48.21 15.30
CA ASP A 421 14.46 49.50 14.87
C ASP A 421 15.29 50.13 13.74
N THR A 422 14.70 51.14 13.09
CA THR A 422 15.33 51.91 12.02
C THR A 422 15.40 53.39 12.40
N THR A 423 16.48 54.07 12.04
CA THR A 423 16.64 55.52 12.18
C THR A 423 17.10 56.17 10.87
N ARG A 424 16.99 57.50 10.77
CA ARG A 424 17.52 58.27 9.64
C ARG A 424 18.49 59.33 10.13
N VAL A 425 19.66 59.38 9.49
CA VAL A 425 20.66 60.43 9.69
C VAL A 425 21.07 60.97 8.33
N ASP A 426 20.97 62.29 8.14
CA ASP A 426 21.30 62.99 6.89
C ASP A 426 20.66 62.37 5.63
N GLY A 427 19.39 61.98 5.75
CA GLY A 427 18.61 61.40 4.64
C GLY A 427 18.86 59.91 4.38
N VAL A 428 19.85 59.28 5.04
CA VAL A 428 20.16 57.86 4.91
C VAL A 428 19.46 57.04 6.00
N SER A 429 18.78 55.96 5.61
CA SER A 429 18.11 55.03 6.54
C SER A 429 19.06 53.95 7.04
N TYR A 430 19.05 53.69 8.34
CA TYR A 430 19.86 52.69 9.02
C TYR A 430 18.99 51.77 9.86
N THR A 431 19.27 50.47 9.85
CA THR A 431 18.61 49.44 10.66
C THR A 431 19.58 48.94 11.73
N ARG A 432 19.15 48.88 12.98
CA ARG A 432 19.96 48.37 14.10
C ARG A 432 20.10 46.86 13.99
N VAL A 433 21.31 46.35 14.23
CA VAL A 433 21.63 44.94 14.06
C VAL A 433 22.39 44.34 15.24
N GLY A 434 22.20 43.05 15.51
CA GLY A 434 22.87 42.32 16.58
C GLY A 434 21.99 42.18 17.82
N SER A 435 21.73 43.28 18.54
CA SER A 435 20.78 43.32 19.68
C SER A 435 19.95 44.61 19.72
N ALA A 436 18.83 44.60 20.45
CA ALA A 436 17.94 45.76 20.60
C ALA A 436 18.64 46.98 21.22
N ASP A 437 19.60 46.72 22.11
CA ASP A 437 20.37 47.76 22.81
C ASP A 437 21.75 48.02 22.16
N SER A 438 22.07 47.40 21.02
CA SER A 438 23.35 47.59 20.34
C SER A 438 23.45 48.97 19.69
N ASN A 439 24.66 49.52 19.57
CA ASN A 439 24.92 50.68 18.71
C ASN A 439 25.60 50.26 17.40
N THR A 440 25.05 49.23 16.75
CA THR A 440 25.56 48.69 15.49
C THR A 440 24.46 48.76 14.44
N TRP A 441 24.76 49.38 13.31
CA TRP A 441 23.78 49.73 12.29
C TRP A 441 24.26 49.35 10.89
N ILE A 442 23.36 48.88 10.04
CA ILE A 442 23.59 48.68 8.60
C ILE A 442 22.64 49.59 7.85
N GLN A 443 23.08 50.18 6.73
CA GLN A 443 22.18 50.96 5.87
C GLN A 443 21.04 50.07 5.37
N THR A 444 19.79 50.52 5.58
CA THR A 444 18.58 49.71 5.40
C THR A 444 18.44 49.14 3.99
N GLN A 445 18.94 49.85 2.97
CA GLN A 445 18.89 49.43 1.57
C GLN A 445 19.49 48.03 1.31
N TYR A 446 20.45 47.61 2.12
CA TYR A 446 21.10 46.30 1.99
C TYR A 446 20.35 45.17 2.72
N LEU A 447 19.27 45.48 3.43
CA LEU A 447 18.51 44.53 4.24
C LEU A 447 17.05 44.42 3.81
N ASP A 448 16.50 45.47 3.18
CA ASP A 448 15.10 45.55 2.73
C ASP A 448 14.88 45.11 1.26
N GLY A 449 15.95 44.73 0.56
CA GLY A 449 15.90 44.28 -0.84
C GLY A 449 15.77 45.41 -1.87
N SER A 450 15.83 46.68 -1.45
CA SER A 450 15.83 47.82 -2.37
C SER A 450 17.16 47.96 -3.14
N TYR A 451 18.26 47.52 -2.54
CA TYR A 451 19.54 47.43 -3.23
C TYR A 451 19.55 46.27 -4.23
N LYS A 452 19.74 46.60 -5.51
CA LYS A 452 19.98 45.63 -6.59
C LYS A 452 21.44 45.72 -7.02
N PRO A 453 22.29 44.72 -6.73
CA PRO A 453 23.66 44.74 -7.24
C PRO A 453 23.62 44.77 -8.77
N SER A 454 24.32 45.73 -9.38
CA SER A 454 24.42 45.81 -10.84
C SER A 454 25.10 44.54 -11.35
N ALA A 455 24.39 43.74 -12.15
CA ALA A 455 24.99 42.64 -12.87
C ALA A 455 25.98 43.21 -13.90
N ASN A 456 27.27 42.94 -13.74
CA ASN A 456 28.27 43.37 -14.71
C ASN A 456 28.06 42.60 -16.02
N LYS A 457 27.48 43.27 -17.03
CA LYS A 457 27.24 42.68 -18.35
C LYS A 457 28.55 42.09 -18.92
N GLY A 458 28.49 40.81 -19.31
CA GLY A 458 29.56 40.10 -20.00
C GLY A 458 30.55 39.33 -19.10
N GLU A 459 30.33 39.27 -17.79
CA GLU A 459 31.07 38.37 -16.89
C GLU A 459 30.40 36.99 -16.81
N GLU A 460 31.19 35.93 -16.96
CA GLU A 460 30.78 34.55 -16.69
C GLU A 460 31.41 34.09 -15.38
N SER A 461 30.60 33.59 -14.45
CA SER A 461 31.09 33.09 -13.16
C SER A 461 31.98 31.87 -13.38
N VAL A 462 33.21 31.92 -12.84
CA VAL A 462 34.18 30.83 -12.86
C VAL A 462 34.81 30.75 -11.48
N SER A 463 34.93 29.54 -10.93
CA SER A 463 35.58 29.29 -9.65
C SER A 463 36.74 28.32 -9.83
N GLY A 464 37.88 28.63 -9.23
CA GLY A 464 39.08 27.79 -9.30
C GLY A 464 40.29 28.51 -8.74
N VAL A 465 41.44 27.84 -8.78
CA VAL A 465 42.73 28.44 -8.42
C VAL A 465 43.54 28.61 -9.69
N LEU A 466 43.88 29.87 -9.99
CA LEU A 466 44.68 30.25 -11.13
C LEU A 466 46.14 30.44 -10.71
N THR A 467 47.06 29.86 -11.49
CA THR A 467 48.50 30.04 -11.35
C THR A 467 49.01 31.02 -12.40
N VAL A 468 49.74 32.06 -11.98
CA VAL A 468 50.35 33.04 -12.91
C VAL A 468 51.54 32.41 -13.62
N LYS A 469 51.47 32.23 -14.95
CA LYS A 469 52.46 31.49 -15.74
C LYS A 469 52.75 32.20 -17.05
N TYR A 470 54.02 32.53 -17.28
CA TYR A 470 54.52 33.16 -18.52
C TYR A 470 56.04 32.98 -18.62
N ASP A 471 56.59 33.10 -19.83
CA ASP A 471 58.04 33.03 -20.07
C ASP A 471 58.68 34.41 -20.01
N GLY A 472 59.80 34.52 -19.28
CA GLY A 472 60.52 35.78 -19.08
C GLY A 472 60.67 36.21 -17.60
N LYS A 473 61.31 37.36 -17.41
CA LYS A 473 61.49 38.03 -16.10
C LYS A 473 60.39 39.09 -15.90
N GLY A 474 59.94 39.34 -14.67
CA GLY A 474 59.02 40.46 -14.36
C GLY A 474 57.83 40.10 -13.46
N LYS A 475 56.70 40.79 -13.65
CA LYS A 475 55.38 40.54 -13.04
C LYS A 475 54.29 40.80 -14.08
N VAL A 476 53.09 40.24 -13.89
CA VAL A 476 51.93 40.49 -14.77
C VAL A 476 51.12 41.66 -14.22
N GLY A 477 50.89 42.70 -15.03
CA GLY A 477 50.05 43.84 -14.67
C GLY A 477 48.56 43.51 -14.75
N LEU A 478 47.78 44.01 -13.79
CA LEU A 478 46.33 43.83 -13.73
C LEU A 478 45.60 45.00 -14.38
N THR A 479 44.42 44.71 -14.93
CA THR A 479 43.51 45.71 -15.49
C THR A 479 42.22 45.79 -14.71
N ASN A 480 41.45 46.85 -14.94
CA ASN A 480 40.05 46.90 -14.57
C ASN A 480 39.15 46.21 -15.59
N ALA A 481 37.85 46.15 -15.30
CA ALA A 481 36.82 45.51 -16.11
C ALA A 481 36.65 46.11 -17.53
N ASN A 482 37.31 47.24 -17.80
CA ASN A 482 37.35 47.94 -19.09
C ASN A 482 38.73 47.85 -19.77
N GLY A 483 39.67 47.06 -19.22
CA GLY A 483 40.99 46.83 -19.81
C GLY A 483 42.02 47.93 -19.55
N LYS A 484 41.74 48.89 -18.65
CA LYS A 484 42.74 49.89 -18.23
C LYS A 484 43.62 49.33 -17.13
N TYR A 485 44.93 49.49 -17.27
CA TYR A 485 45.90 49.11 -16.23
C TYR A 485 45.64 49.83 -14.91
N THR A 486 45.79 49.10 -13.81
CA THR A 486 45.47 49.59 -12.46
C THR A 486 46.71 49.87 -11.61
N GLY A 487 47.90 49.66 -12.18
CA GLY A 487 49.18 49.78 -11.46
C GLY A 487 49.45 48.64 -10.49
N GLN A 488 48.59 47.60 -10.48
CA GLN A 488 48.75 46.42 -9.64
C GLN A 488 49.43 45.29 -10.42
N TYR A 489 50.22 44.47 -9.71
CA TYR A 489 51.03 43.42 -10.31
C TYR A 489 51.00 42.14 -9.51
N VAL A 490 51.02 41.00 -10.20
CA VAL A 490 51.14 39.67 -9.59
C VAL A 490 52.41 38.95 -10.06
N SER A 491 53.06 38.24 -9.15
CA SER A 491 54.34 37.57 -9.40
C SER A 491 54.16 36.24 -10.15
N LYS A 492 55.16 35.86 -10.94
CA LYS A 492 55.23 34.52 -11.56
C LYS A 492 55.09 33.42 -10.51
N ASN A 493 54.35 32.36 -10.84
CA ASN A 493 54.01 31.22 -9.99
C ASN A 493 53.14 31.53 -8.76
N SER A 494 52.64 32.76 -8.60
CA SER A 494 51.65 33.06 -7.57
C SER A 494 50.29 32.43 -7.91
N ARG A 495 49.53 32.05 -6.88
CA ARG A 495 48.22 31.39 -7.01
C ARG A 495 47.12 32.29 -6.49
N TRP A 496 46.02 32.38 -7.22
CA TRP A 496 44.90 33.26 -6.90
C TRP A 496 43.56 32.57 -7.08
N LYS A 497 42.61 32.86 -6.19
CA LYS A 497 41.23 32.44 -6.38
C LYS A 497 40.61 33.22 -7.54
N VAL A 498 39.97 32.51 -8.46
CA VAL A 498 39.21 33.09 -9.57
C VAL A 498 37.74 33.19 -9.18
N PHE A 499 37.12 34.30 -9.59
CA PHE A 499 35.72 34.61 -9.30
C PHE A 499 34.86 34.71 -10.56
N ALA A 500 35.45 35.05 -11.70
CA ALA A 500 34.78 35.21 -12.98
C ALA A 500 35.78 35.24 -14.14
N LYS A 501 35.28 35.08 -15.36
CA LYS A 501 36.00 35.40 -16.61
C LYS A 501 35.19 36.42 -17.43
N LYS A 502 35.90 37.19 -18.27
CA LYS A 502 35.31 38.19 -19.16
C LYS A 502 36.18 38.42 -20.38
N THR A 503 35.57 38.67 -21.53
CA THR A 503 36.27 39.16 -22.72
C THR A 503 36.44 40.68 -22.63
N ILE A 504 37.68 41.16 -22.59
CA ILE A 504 38.05 42.57 -22.54
C ILE A 504 38.94 42.86 -23.75
N ASN A 505 38.52 43.79 -24.62
CA ASN A 505 39.24 44.16 -25.85
C ASN A 505 39.64 42.94 -26.72
N GLY A 506 38.75 41.95 -26.84
CA GLY A 506 38.97 40.75 -27.66
C GLY A 506 39.86 39.67 -27.02
N ARG A 507 40.25 39.82 -25.75
CA ARG A 507 41.04 38.82 -25.01
C ARG A 507 40.29 38.37 -23.77
N GLU A 508 40.45 37.10 -23.40
CA GLU A 508 39.88 36.57 -22.16
C GLU A 508 40.70 37.01 -20.95
N PHE A 509 40.02 37.38 -19.87
CA PHE A 509 40.61 37.73 -18.59
C PHE A 509 39.89 36.99 -17.47
N TYR A 510 40.65 36.65 -16.43
CA TYR A 510 40.11 36.14 -15.17
C TYR A 510 40.11 37.22 -14.09
N ARG A 511 39.04 37.31 -13.33
CA ARG A 511 38.96 38.16 -12.14
C ARG A 511 39.52 37.42 -10.94
N ILE A 512 40.62 37.90 -10.42
CA ILE A 512 41.34 37.31 -9.27
C ILE A 512 41.13 38.09 -7.97
N GLY A 513 40.27 39.09 -7.99
CA GLY A 513 39.88 39.89 -6.84
C GLY A 513 38.74 40.86 -7.19
N ASN A 514 39.00 42.16 -7.06
CA ASN A 514 38.02 43.20 -7.34
C ASN A 514 37.92 43.57 -8.83
N GLN A 515 37.02 44.51 -9.17
CA GLN A 515 36.79 44.94 -10.55
C GLN A 515 37.97 45.70 -11.18
N ASN A 516 39.01 45.97 -10.42
CA ASN A 516 40.31 46.53 -10.82
C ASN A 516 41.43 45.46 -10.87
N GLN A 517 41.06 44.16 -10.79
CA GLN A 517 41.99 43.04 -10.67
C GLN A 517 41.62 41.92 -11.65
N TRP A 518 41.82 42.22 -12.93
CA TRP A 518 41.68 41.29 -14.04
C TRP A 518 43.04 40.93 -14.60
N ILE A 519 43.32 39.64 -14.73
CA ILE A 519 44.54 39.11 -15.33
C ILE A 519 44.23 38.53 -16.72
N PRO A 520 45.01 38.85 -17.78
CA PRO A 520 44.84 38.21 -19.08
C PRO A 520 45.05 36.70 -19.00
N ALA A 521 44.15 35.92 -19.60
CA ALA A 521 44.19 34.46 -19.57
C ALA A 521 45.53 33.89 -20.08
N GLN A 522 46.13 34.54 -21.09
CA GLN A 522 47.43 34.15 -21.68
C GLN A 522 48.62 34.16 -20.70
N TYR A 523 48.50 34.79 -19.53
CA TYR A 523 49.55 34.82 -18.51
C TYR A 523 49.19 33.97 -17.29
N SER A 524 48.27 33.03 -17.47
CA SER A 524 47.71 32.26 -16.39
C SER A 524 47.26 30.88 -16.82
N GLU A 525 47.30 29.94 -15.88
CA GLU A 525 46.80 28.59 -16.04
C GLU A 525 45.77 28.36 -14.94
N LEU A 526 44.51 28.17 -15.32
CA LEU A 526 43.44 27.79 -14.40
C LEU A 526 43.50 26.27 -14.22
N ALA A 527 43.64 25.80 -12.98
CA ALA A 527 43.46 24.38 -12.70
C ALA A 527 41.97 24.04 -12.82
N ASP A 528 41.66 22.95 -13.54
CA ASP A 528 40.31 22.39 -13.66
C ASP A 528 39.71 21.99 -12.30
#